data_AF-A0A497K671-F1
#
_entry.id   AF-A0A497K671-F1
#
_cell.length_a   1.000
_cell.length_b   1.000
_cell.length_c   1.000
_cell.angle_alpha   90.00
_cell.angle_beta   90.00
_cell.angle_gamma   90.00
#
_symmetry.space_group_name_H-M   'P 1'
#
loop_
_entity.id
_entity.type
_entity.pdbx_description
1 polymer ?
#
loop_
_entity_poly.entity_id
_entity_poly.type
_entity_poly.pdbx_seq_one_letter_code
_entity_poly.pdbx_strand_id
1 'polypeptide(L)'
;MKGDKKTTVEELKEKIRAFIKERDWEKYHHPKDIAESICIEAAELLELFQWRNPEEIKELMKKEDFRESIGEELADIVIYSLSM
;
A
#
# COMPACT_ATOMS: atom_id res chain seq x y z
N MET A 1 8.49 12.18 12.81
CA MET A 1 7.44 11.14 12.95
C MET A 1 7.92 10.10 13.96
N LYS A 2 7.04 9.43 14.72
CA LYS A 2 7.44 8.27 15.52
C LYS A 2 7.93 7.18 14.55
N GLY A 3 9.00 6.46 14.91
CA GLY A 3 9.48 5.31 14.13
C GLY A 3 8.76 4.02 14.52
N ASP A 4 8.99 2.95 13.76
CA ASP A 4 8.24 1.68 13.81
C ASP A 4 8.16 1.05 15.20
N LYS A 5 9.17 1.26 16.05
CA LYS A 5 9.17 0.75 17.44
C LYS A 5 8.11 1.41 18.35
N LYS A 6 7.50 2.51 17.92
CA LYS A 6 6.60 3.34 18.73
C LYS A 6 5.28 3.68 18.04
N THR A 7 5.18 3.48 16.73
CA THR A 7 3.95 3.72 15.96
C THR A 7 3.03 2.51 16.13
N THR A 8 1.85 2.71 16.71
CA THR A 8 0.87 1.61 16.87
C THR A 8 0.03 1.44 15.60
N VAL A 9 -0.55 0.26 15.43
CA VAL A 9 -1.51 0.04 14.34
C VAL A 9 -2.70 0.99 14.45
N GLU A 10 -3.19 1.27 15.67
CA GLU A 10 -4.30 2.23 15.86
C GLU A 10 -3.95 3.64 15.37
N GLU A 11 -2.73 4.13 15.64
CA GLU A 11 -2.28 5.43 15.11
C GLU A 11 -2.29 5.47 13.58
N LEU A 12 -2.01 4.34 12.91
CA LEU A 12 -2.11 4.24 11.45
C LEU A 12 -3.58 4.22 11.00
N LYS A 13 -4.44 3.42 11.65
CA LYS A 13 -5.88 3.39 11.34
C LYS A 13 -6.52 4.78 11.50
N GLU A 14 -6.16 5.51 12.55
CA GLU A 14 -6.66 6.88 12.79
C GLU A 14 -6.25 7.85 11.66
N LYS A 15 -5.00 7.80 11.20
CA LYS A 15 -4.54 8.62 10.07
C LYS A 15 -5.30 8.28 8.79
N ILE A 16 -5.52 7.00 8.52
CA ILE A 16 -6.26 6.53 7.34
C ILE A 16 -7.72 7.01 7.41
N ARG A 17 -8.40 6.85 8.56
CA ARG A 17 -9.76 7.36 8.76
C ARG A 17 -9.84 8.88 8.54
N ALA A 18 -8.88 9.64 9.07
CA ALA A 18 -8.84 11.08 8.88
C ALA A 18 -8.69 11.46 7.40
N PHE A 19 -7.81 10.76 6.67
CA PHE A 19 -7.58 10.95 5.24
C PHE A 19 -8.83 10.67 4.39
N ILE A 20 -9.52 9.56 4.68
CA ILE A 20 -10.77 9.16 4.01
C ILE A 20 -11.86 10.19 4.26
N LYS A 21 -12.01 10.63 5.52
CA LYS A 21 -13.03 11.60 5.93
C LYS A 21 -12.80 12.97 5.31
N GLU A 22 -11.56 13.45 5.26
CA GLU A 22 -11.20 14.73 4.62
C GLU A 22 -11.64 14.78 3.15
N ARG A 23 -11.70 13.62 2.48
CA ARG A 23 -12.05 13.48 1.06
C ARG A 23 -13.51 13.11 0.80
N ASP A 24 -14.32 12.95 1.85
CA ASP A 24 -15.69 12.43 1.75
C ASP A 24 -15.76 11.08 1.02
N TRP A 25 -14.76 10.22 1.27
CA TRP A 25 -14.63 8.89 0.64
C TRP A 25 -15.25 7.76 1.45
N GLU A 26 -15.83 8.06 2.61
CA GLU A 26 -16.48 7.06 3.48
C GLU A 26 -17.59 6.30 2.74
N LYS A 27 -18.27 6.94 1.79
CA LYS A 27 -19.30 6.34 0.92
C LYS A 27 -18.80 5.26 -0.05
N TYR A 28 -17.49 5.17 -0.26
CA TYR A 28 -16.85 4.16 -1.12
C TYR A 28 -16.11 3.09 -0.30
N HIS A 29 -16.15 3.17 1.03
CA HIS A 29 -15.48 2.24 1.94
C HIS A 29 -16.44 1.12 2.43
N HIS A 30 -17.11 0.44 1.50
CA HIS A 30 -17.81 -0.79 1.84
C HIS A 30 -16.85 -1.98 1.81
N PRO A 31 -17.03 -3.02 2.66
CA PRO A 31 -16.09 -4.15 2.73
C PRO A 31 -15.82 -4.84 1.38
N LYS A 32 -16.82 -4.89 0.49
CA LYS A 32 -16.67 -5.40 -0.88
C LYS A 32 -15.68 -4.57 -1.69
N ASP A 33 -15.84 -3.24 -1.68
CA ASP A 33 -15.06 -2.33 -2.51
C ASP A 33 -13.60 -2.23 -2.01
N ILE A 34 -13.39 -2.35 -0.70
CA ILE A 34 -12.04 -2.44 -0.10
C ILE A 34 -11.37 -3.76 -0.44
N ALA A 35 -12.10 -4.88 -0.43
CA ALA A 35 -11.54 -6.16 -0.89
C ALA A 35 -11.13 -6.10 -2.37
N GLU A 36 -11.94 -5.46 -3.22
CA GLU A 36 -11.59 -5.23 -4.62
C GLU A 36 -10.34 -4.36 -4.76
N SER A 37 -10.25 -3.27 -3.99
CA SER A 37 -9.10 -2.36 -3.99
C SER A 37 -7.81 -3.10 -3.60
N ILE A 38 -7.82 -3.91 -2.54
CA ILE A 38 -6.65 -4.73 -2.14
C ILE A 38 -6.17 -5.63 -3.29
N CYS A 39 -7.09 -6.24 -4.03
CA CYS A 39 -6.73 -7.09 -5.16
C CYS A 39 -6.12 -6.28 -6.32
N ILE A 40 -6.59 -5.06 -6.55
CA ILE A 40 -6.05 -4.15 -7.57
C ILE A 40 -4.62 -3.76 -7.21
N GLU A 41 -4.37 -3.24 -6.00
CA GLU A 41 -3.01 -2.81 -5.61
C GLU A 41 -2.03 -3.99 -5.51
N ALA A 42 -2.51 -5.19 -5.13
CA ALA A 42 -1.70 -6.40 -5.20
C ALA A 42 -1.32 -6.79 -6.64
N ALA A 43 -2.19 -6.48 -7.62
CA ALA A 43 -1.86 -6.64 -9.02
C ALA A 43 -0.85 -5.57 -9.49
N GLU A 44 -0.99 -4.32 -9.08
CA GLU A 44 -0.02 -3.24 -9.39
C GLU A 44 1.38 -3.58 -8.83
N LEU A 45 1.46 -4.07 -7.59
CA LEU A 45 2.71 -4.62 -7.04
C LEU A 45 3.27 -5.74 -7.93
N LEU A 46 2.43 -6.68 -8.38
CA LEU A 46 2.85 -7.77 -9.27
C LEU A 46 3.37 -7.23 -10.60
N GLU A 47 2.84 -6.13 -11.13
CA GLU A 47 3.30 -5.51 -12.38
C GLU A 47 4.76 -5.04 -12.31
N LEU A 48 5.27 -4.73 -11.11
CA LEU A 48 6.69 -4.38 -10.94
C LEU A 48 7.61 -5.59 -11.18
N PHE A 49 7.12 -6.81 -10.93
CA PHE A 49 7.89 -8.05 -11.02
C PHE A 49 7.59 -8.89 -12.28
N GLN A 50 6.42 -8.71 -12.90
CA GLN A 50 6.03 -9.50 -14.06
C GLN A 50 7.08 -9.45 -15.17
N TRP A 51 7.29 -10.59 -15.84
CA TRP A 51 8.22 -10.76 -16.97
C TRP A 51 9.71 -10.53 -16.67
N ARG A 52 10.10 -10.33 -15.40
CA ARG A 52 11.49 -10.17 -14.98
C ARG A 52 12.01 -11.45 -14.32
N ASN A 53 13.28 -11.77 -14.57
CA ASN A 53 13.97 -12.87 -13.89
C ASN A 53 14.61 -12.41 -12.56
N PRO A 54 15.02 -13.34 -11.68
CA PRO A 54 15.60 -13.00 -10.37
C PRO A 54 16.86 -12.12 -10.43
N GLU A 55 17.72 -12.31 -11.44
CA GLU A 55 18.93 -11.51 -11.62
C GLU A 55 18.61 -10.06 -12.01
N GLU A 56 17.64 -9.86 -12.89
CA GLU A 56 17.14 -8.52 -13.25
C GLU A 56 16.54 -7.81 -12.05
N ILE A 57 15.70 -8.50 -11.26
CA ILE A 57 15.14 -7.96 -10.01
C ILE A 57 16.25 -7.56 -9.06
N LYS A 58 17.28 -8.39 -8.88
CA LYS A 58 18.42 -8.08 -8.00
C LYS A 58 19.15 -6.80 -8.40
N GLU A 59 19.31 -6.53 -9.68
CA GLU A 59 19.91 -5.28 -10.16
C GLU A 59 18.95 -4.08 -10.01
N LEU A 60 17.65 -4.27 -10.27
CA LEU A 60 16.64 -3.22 -10.07
C LEU A 60 16.48 -2.82 -8.61
N MET A 61 16.56 -3.77 -7.68
CA MET A 61 16.51 -3.52 -6.24
C MET A 61 17.64 -2.62 -5.73
N LYS A 62 18.73 -2.43 -6.50
CA LYS A 62 19.78 -1.46 -6.17
C LYS A 62 19.38 -0.01 -6.48
N LYS A 63 18.40 0.17 -7.36
CA LYS A 63 17.90 1.49 -7.74
C LYS A 63 16.89 1.97 -6.70
N GLU A 64 16.89 3.28 -6.45
CA GLU A 64 16.02 3.89 -5.44
C GLU A 64 14.58 4.01 -5.91
N ASP A 65 14.39 4.45 -7.15
CA ASP A 65 13.09 4.55 -7.84
C ASP A 65 12.32 3.22 -7.80
N PHE A 66 12.97 2.10 -8.11
CA PHE A 66 12.30 0.80 -8.09
C PHE A 66 11.89 0.36 -6.68
N ARG A 67 12.71 0.67 -5.67
CA ARG A 67 12.37 0.39 -4.26
C ARG A 67 11.25 1.29 -3.76
N GLU A 68 11.20 2.54 -4.24
CA GLU A 68 10.13 3.49 -3.95
C GLU A 68 8.81 2.99 -4.53
N SER A 69 8.77 2.61 -5.81
CA SER A 69 7.55 2.05 -6.42
C SER A 69 7.06 0.80 -5.69
N ILE A 70 7.94 -0.13 -5.30
CA ILE A 70 7.54 -1.27 -4.47
C ILE A 70 6.93 -0.81 -3.14
N GLY A 71 7.52 0.21 -2.53
CA GLY A 71 7.05 0.80 -1.27
C GLY A 71 5.68 1.46 -1.40
N GLU A 72 5.40 2.12 -2.53
CA GLU A 72 4.11 2.73 -2.85
C GLU A 72 3.01 1.66 -2.93
N GLU A 73 3.18 0.64 -3.78
CA GLU A 73 2.16 -0.40 -3.93
C GLU A 73 1.94 -1.21 -2.63
N LEU A 74 3.01 -1.48 -1.89
CA LEU A 74 2.90 -2.12 -0.57
C LEU A 74 2.18 -1.24 0.44
N ALA A 75 2.43 0.07 0.41
CA ALA A 75 1.74 1.00 1.29
C ALA A 75 0.24 1.02 0.99
N ASP A 76 -0.16 1.01 -0.28
CA ASP A 76 -1.57 1.02 -0.67
C ASP A 76 -2.30 -0.27 -0.25
N ILE A 77 -1.68 -1.43 -0.44
CA ILE A 77 -2.20 -2.72 0.09
C ILE A 77 -2.40 -2.65 1.61
N VAL A 78 -1.42 -2.12 2.35
CA VAL A 78 -1.49 -1.98 3.81
C VAL A 78 -2.56 -0.99 4.22
N ILE A 79 -2.68 0.15 3.53
CA ILE A 79 -3.68 1.18 3.80
C ILE A 79 -5.08 0.59 3.65
N TYR A 80 -5.38 -0.07 2.53
CA TYR A 80 -6.69 -0.70 2.35
C TYR A 80 -6.95 -1.80 3.37
N SER A 81 -5.95 -2.65 3.66
CA SER A 81 -6.07 -3.71 4.66
C SER A 81 -6.37 -3.16 6.07
N LEU A 82 -5.81 -2.00 6.42
CA LEU A 82 -6.07 -1.32 7.69
C LEU A 82 -7.33 -0.46 7.67
N SER A 83 -7.83 -0.07 6.50
CA SER A 83 -9.06 0.71 6.35
C SER A 83 -10.33 -0.12 6.53
N MET A 84 -10.21 -1.45 6.43
CA MET A 84 -11.30 -2.42 6.61
C MET A 84 -11.82 -2.49 8.05
#